data_AF-A0A6P2BL24-F1
#
_entry.id   AF-A0A6P2BL24-F1
#
_cell.length_a   1.000
_cell.length_b   1.000
_cell.length_c   1.000
_cell.angle_alpha   90.00
_cell.angle_beta   90.00
_cell.angle_gamma   90.00
#
_symmetry.space_group_name_H-M   'P 1'
#
loop_
_entity.id
_entity.type
_entity.pdbx_description
1 polymer ?
#
loop_
_entity_poly.entity_id
_entity_poly.type
_entity_poly.pdbx_seq_one_letter_code
_entity_poly.pdbx_strand_id
1 'polypeptide(L)'
;MGSPAGALAGEEIVQGIRDQVVVRVGTKTLEGSQYYADRKGNIYSLHNAEEPKTIEPKEGSGLMWVALYQPDGKIGRYMVGELIAETFLDREVRQVGDDTVIYKDGNPRNNGADNLAWATRHEQRRQLRDIAEGVAEKQVEEKTEPETIGKRLEKARGKTWEGGALQLPLPKRTDPQRDKQIELARKLEAAEQRIKVLEEAIEPFASFVLSPKDRIAIGKSPVVESNRGTTEHSIITVHDFRVAAEAINSAGKETADRG
;
A
#
# COMPACT_ATOMS: atom_id res chain seq x y z
N MET A 1 28.44 -6.80 14.03
CA MET A 1 27.37 -6.32 13.12
C MET A 1 28.07 -5.48 12.08
N GLY A 2 28.00 -5.87 10.81
CA GLY A 2 28.65 -5.15 9.72
C GLY A 2 27.75 -4.02 9.26
N SER A 3 28.30 -2.82 9.08
CA SER A 3 27.56 -1.69 8.54
C SER A 3 26.97 -2.05 7.17
N PRO A 4 25.77 -1.55 6.83
CA PRO A 4 25.14 -1.84 5.55
C PRO A 4 26.08 -1.40 4.41
N ALA A 5 26.21 -2.25 3.39
CA ALA A 5 27.15 -2.04 2.30
C ALA A 5 26.88 -0.68 1.63
N GLY A 6 27.86 0.23 1.70
CA GLY A 6 27.77 1.57 1.11
C GLY A 6 27.25 2.69 2.02
N ALA A 7 27.08 2.44 3.31
CA ALA A 7 26.79 3.50 4.27
C ALA A 7 27.99 4.44 4.49
N LEU A 8 27.70 5.74 4.56
CA LEU A 8 28.66 6.79 4.87
C LEU A 8 29.06 6.74 6.36
N ALA A 9 30.31 7.06 6.67
CA ALA A 9 30.81 7.28 8.02
C ALA A 9 30.40 8.66 8.57
N GLY A 10 30.54 8.90 9.87
CA GLY A 10 30.05 10.12 10.56
C GLY A 10 30.40 11.44 9.84
N GLU A 11 31.67 11.66 9.51
CA GLU A 11 32.10 12.88 8.78
C GLU A 11 31.56 12.94 7.35
N GLU A 12 31.49 11.81 6.66
CA GLU A 12 30.95 11.70 5.30
C GLU A 12 29.44 12.01 5.27
N ILE A 13 28.70 11.66 6.32
CA ILE A 13 27.28 12.02 6.46
C ILE A 13 27.13 13.54 6.56
N VAL A 14 27.92 14.20 7.41
CA VAL A 14 27.89 15.67 7.56
C VAL A 14 28.24 16.36 6.24
N GLN A 15 29.27 15.87 5.55
CA GLN A 15 29.66 16.40 4.26
C GLN A 15 28.57 16.15 3.20
N GLY A 16 27.97 14.96 3.17
CA GLY A 16 26.84 14.63 2.30
C GLY A 16 25.60 15.50 2.53
N ILE A 17 25.36 15.95 3.77
CA ILE A 17 24.29 16.93 4.09
C ILE A 17 24.63 18.30 3.51
N ARG A 18 25.89 18.75 3.63
CA ARG A 18 26.35 20.03 3.05
C ARG A 18 26.24 20.02 1.53
N ASP A 19 26.58 18.89 0.92
CA ASP A 19 26.54 18.69 -0.54
C ASP A 19 25.14 18.34 -1.06
N GLN A 20 24.12 18.30 -0.19
CA GLN A 20 22.73 17.95 -0.51
C GLN A 20 22.53 16.56 -1.13
N VAL A 21 23.49 15.66 -0.95
CA VAL A 21 23.38 14.24 -1.33
C VAL A 21 22.58 13.47 -0.27
N VAL A 22 22.69 13.91 0.99
CA VAL A 22 21.94 13.40 2.14
C VAL A 22 20.94 14.48 2.55
N VAL A 23 19.66 14.16 2.48
CA VAL A 23 18.58 15.14 2.71
C VAL A 23 17.71 14.73 3.88
N ARG A 24 17.01 15.69 4.48
CA ARG A 24 16.10 15.42 5.59
C ARG A 24 14.94 14.55 5.12
N VAL A 25 14.55 13.58 5.93
CA VAL A 25 13.42 12.69 5.62
C VAL A 25 12.12 13.50 5.49
N GLY A 26 11.41 13.33 4.37
CA GLY A 26 10.29 14.19 3.95
C GLY A 26 8.90 13.86 4.53
N THR A 27 8.80 12.96 5.49
CA THR A 27 7.51 12.52 6.04
C THR A 27 6.96 13.51 7.08
N LYS A 28 5.66 13.81 7.00
CA LYS A 28 4.98 14.77 7.92
C LYS A 28 5.13 14.38 9.39
N THR A 29 5.14 13.08 9.69
CA THR A 29 5.21 12.59 11.08
C THR A 29 6.59 12.76 11.73
N LEU A 30 7.63 13.00 10.92
CA LEU A 30 9.01 13.22 11.36
C LEU A 30 9.44 14.68 11.11
N GLU A 31 8.51 15.58 10.82
CA GLU A 31 8.81 17.00 10.68
C GLU A 31 9.42 17.54 11.98
N GLY A 32 10.56 18.23 11.87
CA GLY A 32 11.33 18.70 13.03
C GLY A 32 12.31 17.67 13.61
N SER A 33 12.27 16.40 13.21
CA SER A 33 13.25 15.39 13.62
C SER A 33 14.62 15.58 12.94
N GLN A 34 15.66 14.93 13.48
CA GLN A 34 17.02 14.99 12.94
C GLN A 34 17.39 13.71 12.17
N TYR A 35 16.45 13.18 11.38
CA TYR A 35 16.70 12.06 10.47
C TYR A 35 16.93 12.52 9.04
N TYR A 36 17.87 11.85 8.40
CA TYR A 36 18.26 12.10 7.01
C TYR A 36 18.30 10.80 6.24
N ALA A 37 18.21 10.88 4.92
CA ALA A 37 18.33 9.76 4.02
C ALA A 37 19.17 10.11 2.80
N ASP A 38 19.71 9.11 2.12
CA ASP A 38 20.35 9.24 0.80
C ASP A 38 19.55 8.52 -0.28
N ARG A 39 19.88 8.77 -1.56
CA ARG A 39 19.22 8.10 -2.70
C ARG A 39 19.52 6.60 -2.78
N LYS A 40 20.50 6.08 -2.04
CA LYS A 40 20.83 4.64 -1.99
C LYS A 40 19.95 3.87 -1.02
N GLY A 41 19.15 4.56 -0.22
CA GLY A 41 18.21 3.95 0.73
C GLY A 41 18.77 3.82 2.15
N ASN A 42 19.85 4.52 2.47
CA ASN A 42 20.40 4.59 3.82
C ASN A 42 19.67 5.66 4.63
N ILE A 43 19.50 5.42 5.94
CA ILE A 43 18.87 6.35 6.89
C ILE A 43 19.88 6.68 8.00
N TYR A 44 19.98 7.95 8.35
CA TYR A 44 20.91 8.49 9.31
C TYR A 44 20.19 9.24 10.43
N SER A 45 20.73 9.17 11.65
CA SER A 45 20.31 9.96 12.81
C SER A 45 21.40 10.93 13.22
N LEU A 46 21.04 12.19 13.43
CA LEU A 46 21.91 13.22 14.04
C LEU A 46 21.48 13.56 15.49
N HIS A 47 20.54 12.80 16.07
CA HIS A 47 19.95 13.15 17.37
C HIS A 47 20.97 13.14 18.53
N ASN A 48 21.98 12.28 18.47
CA ASN A 48 23.08 12.25 19.43
C ASN A 48 24.28 12.96 18.80
N ALA A 49 24.31 14.29 18.97
CA ALA A 49 25.15 15.24 18.25
C ALA A 49 26.69 15.03 18.29
N GLU A 50 27.19 13.99 18.97
CA GLU A 50 28.61 13.64 18.96
C GLU A 50 29.01 12.94 17.65
N GLU A 51 28.20 12.01 17.14
CA GLU A 51 28.49 11.29 15.89
C GLU A 51 27.20 10.93 15.15
N PRO A 52 27.03 11.34 13.87
CA PRO A 52 25.94 10.86 13.03
C PRO A 52 25.99 9.34 12.90
N LYS A 53 24.83 8.70 13.02
CA LYS A 53 24.74 7.25 13.02
C LYS A 53 23.84 6.74 11.91
N THR A 54 24.34 5.76 11.16
CA THR A 54 23.52 4.96 10.23
C THR A 54 22.58 4.04 11.02
N ILE A 55 21.29 4.09 10.68
CA ILE A 55 20.25 3.26 11.28
C ILE A 55 20.13 1.98 10.45
N GLU A 56 20.43 0.84 11.06
CA GLU A 56 20.28 -0.46 10.40
C GLU A 56 18.80 -0.84 10.23
N PRO A 57 18.32 -1.05 8.99
CA PRO A 57 16.98 -1.55 8.75
C PRO A 57 16.80 -2.98 9.26
N LYS A 58 15.58 -3.30 9.69
CA LYS A 58 15.16 -4.63 10.09
C LYS A 58 14.21 -5.21 9.06
N GLU A 59 14.27 -6.52 8.86
CA GLU A 59 13.33 -7.22 8.00
C GLU A 59 12.07 -7.62 8.79
N GLY A 60 10.90 -7.43 8.19
CA GLY A 60 9.62 -7.84 8.76
C GLY A 60 8.56 -7.94 7.67
N SER A 61 7.81 -9.05 7.64
CA SER A 61 6.77 -9.29 6.62
C SER A 61 7.27 -9.16 5.17
N GLY A 62 8.54 -9.47 4.91
CA GLY A 62 9.17 -9.35 3.59
C GLY A 62 9.56 -7.92 3.19
N LEU A 63 9.47 -6.95 4.10
CA LEU A 63 9.84 -5.55 3.88
C LEU A 63 10.90 -5.09 4.88
N MET A 64 11.67 -4.07 4.50
CA MET A 64 12.64 -3.42 5.38
C MET A 64 11.99 -2.26 6.12
N TRP A 65 12.18 -2.19 7.45
CA TRP A 65 11.63 -1.15 8.30
C TRP A 65 12.64 -0.65 9.33
N VAL A 66 12.44 0.57 9.81
CA VAL A 66 13.22 1.20 10.88
C VAL A 66 12.30 1.70 12.01
N ALA A 67 12.84 1.75 13.22
CA ALA A 67 12.18 2.37 14.36
C ALA A 67 12.78 3.76 14.59
N LEU A 68 11.97 4.81 14.50
CA LEU A 68 12.41 6.21 14.63
C LEU A 68 11.60 6.93 15.71
N TYR A 69 12.26 7.78 16.49
CA TYR A 69 11.61 8.64 17.47
C TYR A 69 10.94 9.84 16.78
N GLN A 70 9.66 10.05 17.04
CA GLN A 70 8.92 11.23 16.64
C GLN A 70 9.27 12.42 17.53
N PRO A 71 8.98 13.66 17.10
CA PRO A 71 9.22 14.86 17.92
C PRO A 71 8.50 14.84 19.28
N ASP A 72 7.40 14.08 19.41
CA ASP A 72 6.67 13.90 20.67
C ASP A 72 7.29 12.84 21.60
N GLY A 73 8.43 12.26 21.21
CA GLY A 73 9.13 11.21 21.96
C GLY A 73 8.60 9.80 21.74
N LYS A 74 7.52 9.59 20.96
CA LYS A 74 7.02 8.25 20.64
C LYS A 74 7.89 7.56 19.59
N ILE A 75 7.94 6.24 19.63
CA ILE A 75 8.64 5.44 18.61
C ILE A 75 7.64 4.99 17.55
N GLY A 76 7.87 5.39 16.30
CA GLY A 76 7.14 4.90 15.13
C GLY A 76 7.91 3.82 14.37
N ARG A 77 7.19 2.93 13.69
CA ARG A 77 7.77 2.00 12.70
C ARG A 77 7.51 2.55 11.30
N TYR A 78 8.56 2.60 10.50
CA TYR A 78 8.52 3.18 9.16
C TYR A 78 9.13 2.21 8.16
N MET A 79 8.47 1.99 7.03
CA MET A 79 9.03 1.21 5.93
C MET A 79 10.11 2.04 5.23
N VAL A 80 11.28 1.44 5.01
CA VAL A 80 12.42 2.17 4.42
C VAL A 80 12.07 2.65 3.02
N GLY A 81 11.53 1.78 2.16
CA GLY A 81 11.11 2.16 0.80
C GLY A 81 10.13 3.34 0.78
N GLU A 82 9.16 3.39 1.70
CA GLU A 82 8.20 4.50 1.78
C GLU A 82 8.88 5.80 2.22
N LEU A 83 9.78 5.75 3.21
CA LEU A 83 10.54 6.93 3.63
C LEU A 83 11.41 7.49 2.50
N ILE A 84 12.09 6.63 1.75
CA ILE A 84 12.93 7.03 0.62
C ILE A 84 12.08 7.60 -0.51
N ALA A 85 10.95 6.96 -0.85
CA ALA A 85 10.03 7.45 -1.86
C ALA A 85 9.45 8.83 -1.49
N GLU A 86 8.97 9.01 -0.26
CA GLU A 86 8.47 10.32 0.21
C GLU A 86 9.52 11.42 0.18
N THR A 87 10.80 11.06 0.25
CA THR A 87 11.93 11.99 0.31
C THR A 87 12.48 12.34 -1.07
N PHE A 88 12.54 11.39 -2.01
CA PHE A 88 13.26 11.56 -3.28
C PHE A 88 12.40 11.40 -4.54
N LEU A 89 11.19 10.84 -4.45
CA LEU A 89 10.29 10.73 -5.60
C LEU A 89 9.32 11.90 -5.60
N ASP A 90 9.21 12.56 -6.74
CA ASP A 90 8.31 13.70 -6.91
C ASP A 90 6.86 13.30 -6.65
N ARG A 91 6.18 14.07 -5.79
CA ARG A 91 4.76 13.84 -5.49
C ARG A 91 3.87 14.02 -6.71
N GLU A 92 4.31 14.76 -7.72
CA GLU A 92 3.57 15.00 -8.96
C GLU A 92 3.47 13.76 -9.85
N VAL A 93 4.41 12.81 -9.70
CA VAL A 93 4.40 11.54 -10.45
C VAL A 93 3.39 10.55 -9.86
N ARG A 94 2.92 10.81 -8.64
CA ARG A 94 1.97 9.96 -7.91
C ARG A 94 0.58 10.06 -8.53
N GLN A 95 0.02 8.92 -8.94
CA GLN A 95 -1.35 8.86 -9.47
C GLN A 95 -2.37 8.81 -8.35
N VAL A 96 -3.64 9.07 -8.68
CA VAL A 96 -4.75 8.94 -7.73
C VAL A 96 -4.86 7.50 -7.27
N GLY A 97 -4.78 7.29 -5.96
CA GLY A 97 -4.85 5.96 -5.35
C GLY A 97 -3.50 5.30 -5.11
N ASP A 98 -2.40 5.89 -5.59
CA ASP A 98 -1.06 5.49 -5.19
C ASP A 98 -0.87 5.90 -3.74
N ASP A 99 -0.64 4.96 -2.84
CA ASP A 99 -0.40 5.23 -1.42
C ASP A 99 0.68 4.37 -0.80
N THR A 100 1.39 3.62 -1.63
CA THR A 100 2.49 2.79 -1.21
C THR A 100 3.54 2.65 -2.33
N VAL A 101 4.55 1.83 -2.10
CA VAL A 101 5.73 1.71 -2.95
C VAL A 101 5.94 0.26 -3.38
N ILE A 102 6.38 0.09 -4.62
CA ILE A 102 6.86 -1.18 -5.20
C ILE A 102 8.35 -1.10 -5.56
N TYR A 103 8.99 -2.26 -5.63
CA TYR A 103 10.42 -2.44 -5.96
C TYR A 103 10.56 -2.92 -7.40
N LYS A 104 11.19 -2.14 -8.28
CA LYS A 104 11.31 -2.45 -9.71
C LYS A 104 12.04 -3.76 -9.96
N ASP A 105 13.04 -4.09 -9.14
CA ASP A 105 13.82 -5.33 -9.20
C ASP A 105 13.21 -6.51 -8.41
N GLY A 106 12.08 -6.30 -7.72
CA GLY A 106 11.47 -7.32 -6.86
C GLY A 106 12.29 -7.68 -5.60
N ASN A 107 13.28 -6.87 -5.22
CA ASN A 107 14.11 -7.09 -4.04
C ASN A 107 13.86 -6.01 -2.97
N PRO A 108 13.11 -6.32 -1.89
CA PRO A 108 12.81 -5.37 -0.82
C PRO A 108 14.04 -4.87 -0.03
N ARG A 109 15.21 -5.51 -0.19
CA ARG A 109 16.46 -5.05 0.41
C ARG A 109 17.13 -3.92 -0.39
N ASN A 110 16.81 -3.78 -1.67
CA ASN A 110 17.28 -2.70 -2.52
C ASN A 110 16.36 -1.47 -2.39
N ASN A 111 16.63 -0.62 -1.40
CA ASN A 111 15.82 0.56 -1.09
C ASN A 111 16.30 1.83 -1.81
N GLY A 112 17.13 1.71 -2.85
CA GLY A 112 17.58 2.86 -3.63
C GLY A 112 16.40 3.55 -4.33
N ALA A 113 16.36 4.88 -4.32
CA ALA A 113 15.27 5.67 -4.89
C ALA A 113 14.98 5.30 -6.36
N ASP A 114 16.02 4.99 -7.14
CA ASP A 114 15.90 4.60 -8.54
C ASP A 114 15.20 3.23 -8.72
N ASN A 115 15.21 2.38 -7.68
CA ASN A 115 14.53 1.09 -7.65
C ASN A 115 13.07 1.18 -7.18
N LEU A 116 12.62 2.35 -6.71
CA LEU A 116 11.29 2.53 -6.14
C LEU A 116 10.34 3.17 -7.16
N ALA A 117 9.06 2.86 -7.02
CA ALA A 117 7.97 3.53 -7.73
C ALA A 117 6.72 3.60 -6.84
N TRP A 118 5.97 4.70 -6.95
CA TRP A 118 4.64 4.82 -6.36
C TRP A 118 3.69 3.79 -7.00
N ALA A 119 2.82 3.22 -6.18
CA ALA A 119 1.84 2.24 -6.62
C ALA A 119 0.62 2.23 -5.68
N THR A 120 -0.43 1.58 -6.15
CA THR A 120 -1.60 1.27 -5.34
C THR A 120 -1.31 0.11 -4.37
N ARG A 121 -2.04 0.04 -3.26
CA ARG A 121 -2.03 -1.13 -2.36
C ARG A 121 -2.29 -2.48 -3.05
N HIS A 122 -3.05 -2.48 -4.15
CA HIS A 122 -3.35 -3.71 -4.88
C HIS A 122 -2.10 -4.23 -5.60
N GLU A 123 -1.39 -3.34 -6.28
CA GLU A 123 -0.14 -3.67 -7.00
C GLU A 123 0.96 -4.10 -6.03
N GLN A 124 1.12 -3.39 -4.91
CA GLN A 124 2.09 -3.80 -3.90
C GLN A 124 1.79 -5.18 -3.32
N ARG A 125 0.53 -5.47 -2.97
CA ARG A 125 0.15 -6.80 -2.47
C ARG A 125 0.40 -7.90 -3.49
N ARG A 126 0.17 -7.61 -4.77
CA ARG A 126 0.47 -8.55 -5.85
C ARG A 126 1.97 -8.81 -5.92
N GLN A 127 2.80 -7.75 -5.97
CA GLN A 127 4.25 -7.90 -5.99
C GLN A 127 4.79 -8.65 -4.78
N LEU A 128 4.33 -8.36 -3.56
CA LEU A 128 4.77 -9.05 -2.35
C LEU A 128 4.41 -10.54 -2.38
N ARG A 129 3.28 -10.90 -2.98
CA ARG A 129 2.92 -12.31 -3.21
C ARG A 129 3.90 -12.97 -4.18
N ASP A 130 4.15 -12.33 -5.32
CA ASP A 130 5.06 -12.85 -6.34
C ASP A 130 6.48 -13.05 -5.78
N ILE A 131 6.96 -12.11 -4.95
CA ILE A 131 8.24 -12.22 -4.23
C ILE A 131 8.22 -13.40 -3.26
N ALA A 132 7.15 -13.55 -2.46
CA ALA A 132 7.03 -14.64 -1.49
C ALA A 132 6.99 -16.02 -2.18
N GLU A 133 6.29 -16.13 -3.32
CA GLU A 133 6.21 -17.35 -4.12
C GLU A 133 7.57 -17.69 -4.76
N GLY A 134 8.26 -16.71 -5.36
CA GLY A 134 9.59 -16.93 -5.95
C GLY A 134 10.67 -17.31 -4.93
N VAL A 135 10.57 -16.84 -3.68
CA VAL A 135 11.45 -17.28 -2.58
C VAL A 135 11.15 -18.73 -2.19
N ALA A 136 9.88 -19.14 -2.18
CA ALA A 136 9.51 -20.52 -1.88
C ALA A 136 10.05 -21.51 -2.92
N GLU A 137 9.99 -21.17 -4.21
CA GLU A 137 10.53 -22.00 -5.30
C GLU A 137 12.04 -22.22 -5.16
N LYS A 138 12.82 -21.15 -4.92
CA LYS A 138 14.28 -21.27 -4.73
C LYS A 138 14.67 -22.14 -3.53
N GLN A 139 13.92 -22.06 -2.43
CA GLN A 139 14.16 -22.91 -1.25
C GLN A 139 13.84 -24.38 -1.49
N VAL A 140 12.94 -24.70 -2.43
CA VAL A 140 12.62 -26.08 -2.83
C VAL A 140 13.74 -26.65 -3.70
N GLU A 141 14.26 -25.87 -4.65
CA GLU A 141 15.40 -26.26 -5.49
C GLU A 141 16.69 -26.47 -4.68
N GLU A 142 17.02 -25.55 -3.75
CA GLU A 142 18.21 -25.66 -2.90
C GLU A 142 18.16 -26.88 -1.96
N LYS A 143 16.96 -27.32 -1.55
CA LYS A 143 16.77 -28.54 -0.75
C LYS A 143 16.69 -29.83 -1.57
N THR A 144 16.59 -29.74 -2.90
CA THR A 144 16.53 -30.91 -3.80
C THR A 144 17.88 -31.24 -4.43
N GLU A 145 18.99 -30.70 -3.93
CA GLU A 145 20.31 -31.26 -4.21
C GLU A 145 20.39 -32.75 -3.79
N PRO A 146 20.84 -33.65 -4.67
CA PRO A 146 20.55 -35.09 -4.60
C PRO A 146 21.26 -35.85 -3.48
N GLU A 147 22.17 -35.24 -2.71
CA GLU A 147 22.96 -35.95 -1.70
C GLU A 147 22.13 -36.42 -0.48
N THR A 148 20.93 -35.88 -0.26
CA THR A 148 20.10 -36.24 0.90
C THR A 148 18.96 -37.22 0.59
N ILE A 149 18.66 -37.47 -0.69
CA ILE A 149 17.55 -38.37 -1.09
C ILE A 149 17.98 -39.85 -1.01
N GLY A 150 19.26 -40.15 -1.26
CA GLY A 150 19.79 -41.52 -1.21
C GLY A 150 19.73 -42.19 0.17
N LYS A 151 19.80 -41.43 1.27
CA LYS A 151 19.79 -41.97 2.64
C LYS A 151 18.39 -42.08 3.26
N ARG A 152 17.36 -41.44 2.68
CA ARG A 152 15.99 -41.47 3.22
C ARG A 152 15.11 -42.58 2.63
N LEU A 153 15.46 -43.10 1.44
CA LEU A 153 14.69 -44.16 0.76
C LEU A 153 14.99 -45.59 1.27
N GLU A 154 16.15 -45.86 1.87
CA GLU A 154 16.44 -47.21 2.42
C GLU A 154 15.69 -47.53 3.72
N LYS A 155 15.22 -46.54 4.48
CA LYS A 155 14.55 -46.77 5.77
C LYS A 155 13.05 -47.07 5.65
N ALA A 156 12.45 -46.95 4.46
CA ALA A 156 11.01 -47.14 4.23
C ALA A 156 10.64 -48.49 3.62
N ARG A 157 11.61 -49.33 3.21
CA ARG A 157 11.36 -50.62 2.52
C ARG A 157 11.04 -51.82 3.44
N GLY A 158 10.97 -51.62 4.76
CA GLY A 158 10.84 -52.70 5.73
C GLY A 158 9.46 -52.93 6.36
N LYS A 159 8.39 -52.23 5.94
CA LYS A 159 7.05 -52.43 6.52
C LYS A 159 6.04 -52.78 5.42
N THR A 160 5.95 -54.07 5.14
CA THR A 160 4.80 -54.71 4.49
C THR A 160 3.54 -54.41 5.30
N TRP A 161 2.65 -53.60 4.73
CA TRP A 161 1.30 -53.39 5.22
C TRP A 161 0.42 -54.48 4.60
N GLU A 162 0.19 -55.57 5.33
CA GLU A 162 -0.84 -56.53 4.99
C GLU A 162 -2.17 -56.08 5.58
N GLY A 163 -3.21 -56.03 4.73
CA GLY A 163 -4.59 -56.22 5.15
C GLY A 163 -5.41 -54.95 5.38
N GLY A 164 -6.40 -54.76 4.51
CA GLY A 164 -7.59 -53.96 4.82
C GLY A 164 -7.98 -52.98 3.73
N ALA A 165 -8.75 -53.46 2.75
CA ALA A 165 -9.51 -52.59 1.87
C ALA A 165 -10.62 -51.89 2.66
N LEU A 166 -10.28 -50.82 3.37
CA LEU A 166 -11.24 -49.85 3.88
C LEU A 166 -11.71 -48.99 2.70
N GLN A 167 -12.94 -49.24 2.25
CA GLN A 167 -13.68 -48.30 1.41
C GLN A 167 -13.92 -47.03 2.22
N LEU A 168 -12.98 -46.09 2.14
CA LEU A 168 -13.18 -44.74 2.62
C LEU A 168 -14.24 -44.07 1.73
N PRO A 169 -15.28 -43.46 2.32
CA PRO A 169 -16.26 -42.70 1.54
C PRO A 169 -15.53 -41.58 0.81
N LEU A 170 -15.71 -41.54 -0.52
CA LEU A 170 -15.16 -40.49 -1.37
C LEU A 170 -15.59 -39.13 -0.80
N PRO A 171 -14.65 -38.21 -0.51
CA PRO A 171 -15.02 -36.86 -0.11
C PRO A 171 -15.83 -36.24 -1.24
N LYS A 172 -17.01 -35.71 -0.90
CA LYS A 172 -17.82 -34.92 -1.84
C LYS A 172 -16.91 -33.80 -2.35
N ARG A 173 -16.52 -33.87 -3.63
CA ARG A 173 -15.80 -32.78 -4.32
C ARG A 173 -16.72 -31.56 -4.30
N THR A 174 -16.58 -30.71 -3.28
CA THR A 174 -16.99 -29.31 -3.36
C THR A 174 -16.01 -28.67 -4.32
N ASP A 175 -16.50 -28.35 -5.52
CA ASP A 175 -15.74 -27.65 -6.54
C ASP A 175 -15.38 -26.24 -6.00
N PRO A 176 -14.11 -25.97 -5.64
CA PRO A 176 -13.72 -24.69 -5.05
C PRO A 176 -14.01 -23.50 -5.97
N GLN A 177 -14.15 -23.75 -7.28
CA GLN A 177 -14.50 -22.74 -8.26
C GLN A 177 -15.98 -22.33 -8.13
N ARG A 178 -16.86 -23.28 -7.81
CA ARG A 178 -18.29 -23.02 -7.59
C ARG A 178 -18.51 -22.17 -6.34
N ASP A 179 -17.77 -22.44 -5.26
CA ASP A 179 -17.87 -21.65 -4.03
C ASP A 179 -17.42 -20.20 -4.24
N LYS A 180 -16.33 -19.99 -5.01
CA LYS A 180 -15.88 -18.65 -5.40
C LYS A 180 -16.92 -17.90 -6.26
N GLN A 181 -17.58 -18.60 -7.18
CA GLN A 181 -18.64 -17.98 -8.01
C GLN A 181 -19.85 -17.57 -7.17
N ILE A 182 -20.26 -18.38 -6.19
CA ILE A 182 -21.34 -18.06 -5.26
C ILE A 182 -20.97 -16.84 -4.41
N GLU A 183 -19.73 -16.75 -3.91
CA GLU A 183 -19.28 -15.61 -3.12
C GLU A 183 -19.25 -14.31 -3.94
N LEU A 184 -18.79 -14.37 -5.19
CA LEU A 184 -18.79 -13.21 -6.09
C LEU A 184 -20.22 -12.74 -6.41
N ALA A 185 -21.14 -13.66 -6.70
CA ALA A 185 -22.54 -13.32 -6.93
C ALA A 185 -23.17 -12.60 -5.73
N ARG A 186 -22.89 -13.08 -4.51
CA ARG A 186 -23.36 -12.45 -3.27
C ARG A 186 -22.78 -11.05 -3.04
N LYS A 187 -21.51 -10.85 -3.39
CA LYS A 187 -20.87 -9.52 -3.31
C LYS A 187 -21.47 -8.54 -4.32
N LEU A 188 -21.78 -9.02 -5.53
CA LEU A 188 -22.43 -8.22 -6.55
C LEU A 188 -23.83 -7.77 -6.10
N GLU A 189 -24.66 -8.71 -5.62
CA GLU A 189 -26.00 -8.42 -5.10
C GLU A 189 -25.95 -7.41 -3.94
N ALA A 190 -24.99 -7.57 -3.01
CA ALA A 190 -24.82 -6.63 -1.90
C ALA A 190 -24.38 -5.23 -2.38
N ALA A 191 -23.61 -5.12 -3.46
CA ALA A 191 -23.22 -3.84 -4.05
C ALA A 191 -24.40 -3.17 -4.75
N GLU A 192 -25.20 -3.92 -5.50
CA GLU A 192 -26.43 -3.43 -6.14
C GLU A 192 -27.42 -2.89 -5.12
N GLN A 193 -27.63 -3.60 -3.99
CA GLN A 193 -28.47 -3.11 -2.90
C GLN A 193 -27.97 -1.80 -2.30
N ARG A 194 -26.64 -1.63 -2.15
CA ARG A 194 -26.05 -0.37 -1.65
C ARG A 194 -26.25 0.79 -2.62
N ILE A 195 -26.08 0.54 -3.92
CA ILE A 195 -26.33 1.55 -4.96
C ILE A 195 -27.79 1.98 -4.92
N LYS A 196 -28.73 1.05 -4.83
CA LYS A 196 -30.15 1.35 -4.74
C LYS A 196 -30.51 2.22 -3.53
N VAL A 197 -29.95 1.92 -2.35
CA VAL A 197 -30.14 2.75 -1.15
C VAL A 197 -29.57 4.16 -1.33
N LEU A 198 -28.46 4.31 -2.04
CA LEU A 198 -27.89 5.62 -2.36
C LEU A 198 -28.77 6.39 -3.36
N GLU A 199 -29.31 5.74 -4.38
CA GLU A 199 -30.24 6.34 -5.33
C GLU A 199 -31.49 6.87 -4.62
N GLU A 200 -32.11 6.05 -3.77
CA GLU A 200 -33.27 6.44 -2.95
C GLU A 200 -32.95 7.59 -1.98
N ALA A 201 -31.72 7.66 -1.46
CA ALA A 201 -31.28 8.75 -0.58
C ALA A 201 -30.97 10.06 -1.33
N ILE A 202 -30.55 9.98 -2.59
CA ILE A 202 -30.22 11.12 -3.43
C ILE A 202 -31.50 11.76 -4.01
N GLU A 203 -32.55 10.98 -4.25
CA GLU A 203 -33.78 11.47 -4.90
C GLU A 203 -34.47 12.65 -4.15
N PRO A 204 -34.61 12.65 -2.82
CA PRO A 204 -35.12 13.80 -2.07
C PRO A 204 -34.21 15.03 -2.20
N PHE A 205 -32.89 14.83 -2.27
CA PHE A 205 -31.92 15.91 -2.42
C PHE A 205 -31.97 16.51 -3.83
N ALA A 206 -32.07 15.68 -4.87
CA ALA A 206 -32.26 16.12 -6.24
C ALA A 206 -33.56 16.91 -6.41
N SER A 207 -34.66 16.43 -5.81
CA SER A 207 -35.95 17.13 -5.80
C SER A 207 -35.86 18.51 -5.11
N PHE A 208 -35.17 18.58 -3.96
CA PHE A 208 -34.91 19.83 -3.25
C PHE A 208 -34.09 20.83 -4.09
N VAL A 209 -33.02 20.37 -4.74
CA VAL A 209 -32.17 21.22 -5.60
C VAL A 209 -32.94 21.75 -6.81
N LEU A 210 -33.85 20.95 -7.37
CA LEU A 210 -34.61 21.32 -8.57
C LEU A 210 -35.85 22.18 -8.27
N SER A 211 -36.46 22.09 -7.09
CA SER A 211 -37.64 22.89 -6.69
C SER A 211 -37.32 24.39 -6.66
N PRO A 212 -37.93 25.23 -7.52
CA PRO A 212 -37.72 26.68 -7.50
C PRO A 212 -38.36 27.39 -6.32
N LYS A 213 -39.39 26.78 -5.71
CA LYS A 213 -40.23 27.40 -4.68
C LYS A 213 -39.64 27.25 -3.27
N ASP A 214 -38.77 26.26 -3.05
CA ASP A 214 -38.10 26.00 -1.78
C ASP A 214 -36.68 26.61 -1.72
N ARG A 215 -36.31 27.41 -2.73
CA ARG A 215 -35.03 28.12 -2.82
C ARG A 215 -35.02 29.27 -1.81
N ILE A 216 -34.59 29.00 -0.58
CA ILE A 216 -34.14 30.08 0.31
C ILE A 216 -32.90 30.69 -0.37
N ALA A 217 -33.06 31.90 -0.92
CA ALA A 217 -31.98 32.64 -1.54
C ALA A 217 -30.95 33.00 -0.46
N ILE A 218 -29.96 32.13 -0.25
CA ILE A 218 -28.78 32.48 0.54
C ILE A 218 -27.55 32.27 -0.33
N GLY A 219 -27.08 33.39 -0.90
CA GLY A 219 -25.84 33.44 -1.64
C GLY A 219 -24.67 32.99 -0.76
N LYS A 220 -23.84 32.09 -1.31
CA LYS A 220 -22.61 31.56 -0.70
C LYS A 220 -22.78 30.81 0.63
N SER A 221 -23.99 30.37 0.99
CA SER A 221 -24.15 29.59 2.22
C SER A 221 -23.60 28.17 2.06
N PRO A 222 -22.80 27.70 3.03
CA PRO A 222 -22.34 26.32 3.07
C PRO A 222 -23.54 25.38 3.22
N VAL A 223 -23.59 24.32 2.41
CA VAL A 223 -24.68 23.33 2.46
C VAL A 223 -24.27 22.17 3.35
N VAL A 224 -23.00 21.76 3.29
CA VAL A 224 -22.42 20.67 4.08
C VAL A 224 -21.00 21.06 4.45
N GLU A 225 -20.68 21.00 5.74
CA GLU A 225 -19.30 21.10 6.25
C GLU A 225 -18.81 19.70 6.61
N SER A 226 -17.80 19.20 5.89
CA SER A 226 -17.14 17.93 6.22
C SER A 226 -15.86 18.20 7.02
N ASN A 227 -15.55 17.32 7.97
CA ASN A 227 -14.27 17.27 8.71
C ASN A 227 -13.85 18.59 9.38
N ARG A 228 -14.74 19.17 10.20
CA ARG A 228 -14.40 20.36 11.00
C ARG A 228 -13.22 20.04 11.94
N GLY A 229 -12.08 20.71 11.74
CA GLY A 229 -10.88 20.58 12.57
C GLY A 229 -9.74 19.73 12.01
N THR A 230 -9.83 19.24 10.77
CA THR A 230 -8.70 18.61 10.08
C THR A 230 -8.11 19.55 9.01
N THR A 231 -6.90 19.24 8.54
CA THR A 231 -6.23 19.97 7.45
C THR A 231 -6.89 19.79 6.08
N GLU A 232 -7.89 18.91 5.99
CA GLU A 232 -8.67 18.61 4.77
C GLU A 232 -10.12 19.12 4.91
N HIS A 233 -10.30 20.29 5.53
CA HIS A 233 -11.59 20.94 5.61
C HIS A 233 -12.00 21.44 4.21
N SER A 234 -13.09 20.88 3.67
CA SER A 234 -13.69 21.33 2.42
C SER A 234 -15.13 21.75 2.65
N ILE A 235 -15.46 22.95 2.15
CA ILE A 235 -16.82 23.50 2.18
C ILE A 235 -17.43 23.19 0.83
N ILE A 236 -18.45 22.34 0.81
CA ILE A 236 -19.21 22.08 -0.42
C ILE A 236 -20.33 23.11 -0.50
N THR A 237 -20.30 23.91 -1.55
CA THR A 237 -21.25 24.98 -1.80
C THR A 237 -22.33 24.52 -2.78
N VAL A 238 -23.45 25.27 -2.82
CA VAL A 238 -24.49 25.09 -3.85
C VAL A 238 -23.91 25.18 -5.27
N HIS A 239 -22.84 25.96 -5.47
CA HIS A 239 -22.20 26.10 -6.77
C HIS A 239 -21.52 24.79 -7.21
N ASP A 240 -20.82 24.12 -6.30
CA ASP A 240 -20.13 22.85 -6.59
C ASP A 240 -21.13 21.76 -7.01
N PHE A 241 -22.30 21.71 -6.35
CA PHE A 241 -23.40 20.85 -6.76
C PHE A 241 -23.94 21.18 -8.15
N ARG A 242 -24.01 22.47 -8.51
CA ARG A 242 -24.47 22.90 -9.83
C ARG A 242 -23.52 22.45 -10.93
N VAL A 243 -22.21 22.60 -10.71
CA VAL A 243 -21.18 22.15 -11.65
C VAL A 243 -21.26 20.63 -11.84
N ALA A 244 -21.42 19.87 -10.76
CA ALA A 244 -21.56 18.42 -10.83
C ALA A 244 -22.84 17.99 -11.59
N ALA A 245 -23.97 18.63 -11.34
CA ALA A 245 -25.23 18.33 -12.02
C ALA A 245 -25.18 18.65 -13.53
N GLU A 246 -24.54 19.77 -13.92
CA GLU A 246 -24.34 20.12 -15.33
C GLU A 246 -23.42 19.12 -16.04
N ALA A 247 -22.37 18.63 -15.37
CA ALA A 247 -21.48 17.60 -15.91
C ALA A 247 -22.22 16.27 -16.15
N ILE A 248 -23.04 15.83 -15.20
CA ILE A 248 -23.85 14.59 -15.34
C ILE A 248 -24.84 14.71 -16.50
N ASN A 249 -25.54 15.84 -16.61
CA ASN A 249 -26.50 16.06 -17.70
C ASN A 249 -25.84 16.15 -19.08
N SER A 250 -24.61 16.68 -19.16
CA SER A 250 -23.85 16.75 -20.40
C SER A 250 -23.37 15.37 -20.84
N ALA A 251 -22.88 14.55 -19.90
CA ALA A 251 -22.49 13.17 -20.17
C ALA A 251 -23.66 12.30 -20.66
N GLY A 252 -24.87 12.49 -20.09
CA GLY A 252 -26.07 11.77 -20.53
C GLY A 252 -26.53 12.11 -21.95
N LYS A 253 -26.34 13.37 -22.39
CA LYS A 253 -26.67 13.79 -23.77
C LYS A 253 -25.70 13.20 -24.80
N GLU A 254 -24.40 13.17 -24.50
CA GLU A 254 -23.42 12.55 -25.40
C GLU A 254 -23.63 11.05 -25.60
N THR A 255 -24.17 10.35 -24.59
CA THR A 255 -24.52 8.94 -24.73
C THR A 255 -25.80 8.71 -25.54
N ALA A 256 -26.74 9.67 -25.54
CA ALA A 256 -27.98 9.58 -26.30
C ALA A 256 -27.77 9.87 -27.80
N ASP A 257 -26.86 10.78 -28.14
CA ASP A 257 -26.54 11.11 -29.55
C ASP A 257 -25.66 10.05 -30.25
N ARG A 258 -25.15 9.06 -29.51
CA ARG A 258 -24.31 7.96 -30.05
C ARG A 258 -25.05 6.62 -30.21
N GLY A 259 -26.32 6.53 -29.83
CA GLY A 259 -27.16 5.33 -29.97
C GLY A 259 -28.21 5.52 -31.06
#